data_AF-A0A2V1D0I3-F1
#
_entry.id   AF-A0A2V1D0I3-F1
#
_cell.length_a   1.000
_cell.length_b   1.000
_cell.length_c   1.000
_cell.angle_alpha   90.00
_cell.angle_beta   90.00
_cell.angle_gamma   90.00
#
_symmetry.space_group_name_H-M   'P 1'
#
loop_
_entity.id
_entity.type
_entity.pdbx_description
1 polymer ?
#
loop_
_entity_poly.entity_id
_entity_poly.type
_entity_poly.pdbx_seq_one_letter_code
_entity_poly.pdbx_strand_id
1 'polypeptide(L)'
;MATTFESFIQSHQFTFFGSHDGKPIVVHAVPIAATSQQLDALVNGGMVESETRCAKIEDVEVEGFIRFCEYAYRGDYTVPMWEELPPEPDSTFEDKKHNEFDLRLETACCSFA
;
A
#
# COMPACT_ATOMS: atom_id res chain seq x y z
N MET A 1 -5.37 17.74 -16.53
CA MET A 1 -6.17 18.96 -16.27
C MET A 1 -5.83 19.40 -14.85
N ALA A 2 -5.43 20.65 -14.62
CA ALA A 2 -5.24 21.14 -13.26
C ALA A 2 -6.63 21.35 -12.64
N THR A 3 -7.00 20.52 -11.68
CA THR A 3 -8.24 20.65 -10.91
C THR A 3 -8.09 21.78 -9.89
N THR A 4 -9.06 22.69 -9.83
CA THR A 4 -9.06 23.77 -8.83
C THR A 4 -9.52 23.24 -7.48
N PHE A 5 -9.09 23.87 -6.39
CA PHE A 5 -9.56 23.50 -5.05
C PHE A 5 -11.09 23.67 -4.92
N GLU A 6 -11.67 24.66 -5.59
CA GLU A 6 -13.14 24.81 -5.68
C GLU A 6 -13.82 23.56 -6.23
N SER A 7 -13.27 22.97 -7.29
CA SER A 7 -13.81 21.73 -7.88
C SER A 7 -13.74 20.54 -6.92
N PHE A 8 -12.77 20.52 -6.02
CA PHE A 8 -12.67 19.48 -4.99
C PHE A 8 -13.83 19.59 -4.02
N ILE A 9 -14.07 20.77 -3.45
CA ILE A 9 -15.09 20.98 -2.41
C ILE A 9 -16.52 20.89 -2.97
N GLN A 10 -16.73 21.22 -4.24
CA GLN A 10 -18.04 21.09 -4.89
C GLN A 10 -18.33 19.66 -5.39
N SER A 11 -17.31 18.79 -5.41
CA SER A 11 -17.52 17.42 -5.87
C SER A 11 -18.33 16.59 -4.88
N HIS A 12 -18.95 15.52 -5.38
CA HIS A 12 -19.71 14.63 -4.52
C HIS A 12 -18.80 13.94 -3.51
N GLN A 13 -19.39 13.56 -2.37
CA GLN A 13 -18.69 12.87 -1.31
C GLN A 13 -18.70 11.37 -1.55
N PHE A 14 -17.64 10.72 -1.10
CA PHE A 14 -17.43 9.28 -1.15
C PHE A 14 -16.98 8.80 0.24
N THR A 15 -17.54 7.68 0.70
CA THR A 15 -17.31 7.16 2.06
C THR A 15 -16.45 5.91 2.02
N PHE A 16 -15.33 5.93 2.74
CA PHE A 16 -14.46 4.78 2.92
C PHE A 16 -14.67 4.17 4.30
N PHE A 17 -14.78 2.84 4.34
CA PHE A 17 -14.81 2.05 5.57
C PHE A 17 -13.48 1.30 5.71
N GLY A 18 -12.73 1.60 6.77
CA GLY A 18 -11.45 0.94 7.05
C GLY A 18 -11.59 -0.47 7.61
N SER A 19 -10.47 -1.08 7.97
CA SER A 19 -10.43 -2.40 8.61
C SER A 19 -11.07 -2.36 10.02
N HIS A 20 -12.00 -3.30 10.26
CA HIS A 20 -12.69 -3.61 11.53
C HIS A 20 -13.07 -2.43 12.46
N ASP A 21 -14.38 -2.14 12.56
CA ASP A 21 -14.99 -1.12 13.45
C ASP A 21 -14.43 0.33 13.32
N GLY A 22 -13.56 0.56 12.33
CA GLY A 22 -13.06 1.88 11.99
C GLY A 22 -14.18 2.86 11.62
N LYS A 23 -14.03 4.11 12.07
CA LYS A 23 -14.99 5.18 11.75
C LYS A 23 -15.03 5.42 10.24
N PRO A 24 -16.21 5.65 9.65
CA PRO A 24 -16.30 5.98 8.23
C PRO A 24 -15.57 7.30 7.94
N ILE A 25 -14.80 7.31 6.86
CA ILE A 25 -14.03 8.47 6.42
C ILE A 25 -14.70 9.01 5.16
N VAL A 26 -15.22 10.23 5.25
CA VAL A 26 -15.93 10.88 4.14
C VAL A 26 -14.99 11.88 3.47
N VAL A 27 -14.83 11.75 2.16
CA VAL A 27 -13.93 12.59 1.35
C VAL A 27 -14.60 13.02 0.04
N HIS A 28 -14.05 14.05 -0.60
CA HIS A 28 -14.47 14.50 -1.92
C HIS A 28 -13.93 13.58 -3.01
N ALA A 29 -14.77 13.23 -3.97
CA ALA A 29 -14.47 12.28 -5.03
C ALA A 29 -13.31 12.72 -5.94
N VAL A 30 -13.28 14.00 -6.32
CA VAL A 30 -12.32 14.49 -7.33
C VAL A 30 -10.85 14.38 -6.87
N PRO A 31 -10.46 14.79 -5.64
CA PRO A 31 -9.11 14.57 -5.13
C PRO A 31 -8.69 13.11 -5.20
N ILE A 32 -9.58 12.18 -4.82
CA ILE A 32 -9.28 10.75 -4.77
C ILE A 32 -9.11 10.19 -6.18
N ALA A 33 -10.03 10.51 -7.09
CA ALA A 33 -9.95 10.13 -8.50
C ALA A 33 -8.68 10.67 -9.19
N ALA A 34 -8.23 11.86 -8.82
CA ALA A 34 -7.02 12.45 -9.40
C ALA A 34 -5.73 11.72 -9.03
N THR A 35 -5.72 10.91 -7.96
CA THR A 35 -4.50 10.21 -7.51
C THR A 35 -4.10 9.04 -8.40
N SER A 36 -5.06 8.30 -8.96
CA SER A 36 -4.79 7.17 -9.86
C SER A 36 -6.02 6.80 -10.71
N GLN A 37 -5.78 6.15 -11.85
CA GLN A 37 -6.86 5.67 -12.72
C GLN A 37 -7.75 4.62 -12.03
N GLN A 38 -7.18 3.81 -11.14
CA GLN A 38 -7.91 2.78 -10.41
C GLN A 38 -8.87 3.41 -9.40
N LEU A 39 -8.46 4.49 -8.74
CA LEU A 39 -9.31 5.23 -7.81
C LEU A 39 -10.34 6.08 -8.53
N ASP A 40 -10.04 6.60 -9.72
CA ASP A 40 -11.05 7.21 -10.58
C ASP A 40 -12.13 6.18 -10.97
N ALA A 41 -11.74 4.97 -11.36
CA ALA A 41 -12.69 3.89 -11.64
C ALA A 41 -13.49 3.47 -10.39
N LEU A 42 -12.87 3.41 -9.21
CA LEU A 42 -13.56 3.10 -7.95
C LEU A 42 -14.66 4.11 -7.64
N VAL A 43 -14.37 5.39 -7.85
CA VAL A 43 -15.23 6.50 -7.42
C VAL A 43 -16.26 6.87 -8.51
N ASN A 44 -15.89 6.77 -9.80
CA ASN A 44 -16.69 7.24 -10.93
C ASN A 44 -17.03 6.14 -11.97
N GLY A 45 -16.44 4.94 -11.87
CA GLY A 45 -16.38 3.95 -12.96
C GLY A 45 -17.61 3.05 -13.16
N GLY A 46 -18.75 3.34 -12.51
CA GLY A 46 -20.00 2.58 -12.68
C GLY A 46 -20.03 1.22 -12.00
N MET A 47 -19.11 0.95 -11.06
CA MET A 47 -19.18 -0.20 -10.16
C MET A 47 -20.14 0.09 -8.99
N VAL A 48 -20.53 -0.96 -8.25
CA VAL A 48 -21.44 -0.84 -7.10
C VAL A 48 -20.96 0.26 -6.14
N GLU A 49 -19.66 0.32 -5.88
CA GLU A 49 -19.03 1.31 -5.00
C GLU A 49 -19.23 2.75 -5.47
N SER A 50 -19.13 3.00 -6.79
CA SER A 50 -19.35 4.32 -7.37
C SER A 50 -20.83 4.74 -7.33
N GLU A 51 -21.75 3.77 -7.43
CA GLU A 51 -23.19 4.01 -7.37
C GLU A 51 -23.66 4.27 -5.94
N THR A 52 -23.19 3.46 -4.98
CA THR A 52 -23.48 3.62 -3.55
C THR A 52 -22.67 4.75 -2.90
N ARG A 53 -21.62 5.22 -3.59
CA ARG A 53 -20.63 6.20 -3.12
C ARG A 53 -19.93 5.76 -1.84
N CYS A 54 -19.67 4.46 -1.74
CA CYS A 54 -18.94 3.92 -0.63
C CYS A 54 -18.11 2.68 -1.01
N ALA A 55 -16.95 2.54 -0.37
CA ALA A 55 -16.08 1.39 -0.54
C ALA A 55 -15.51 0.93 0.80
N LYS A 56 -15.27 -0.37 0.92
CA LYS A 56 -14.58 -0.97 2.07
C LYS A 56 -13.13 -1.24 1.69
N ILE A 57 -12.19 -0.79 2.51
CA ILE A 57 -10.75 -1.03 2.35
C ILE A 57 -10.27 -1.69 3.64
N GLU A 58 -10.14 -3.01 3.63
CA GLU A 58 -9.78 -3.82 4.80
C GLU A 58 -8.26 -3.89 5.02
N ASP A 59 -7.47 -3.66 3.98
CA ASP A 59 -6.01 -3.83 4.01
C ASP A 59 -5.26 -2.56 4.44
N VAL A 60 -5.97 -1.46 4.73
CA VAL A 60 -5.37 -0.17 5.06
C VAL A 60 -5.86 0.30 6.42
N GLU A 61 -4.90 0.58 7.31
CA GLU A 61 -5.17 1.22 8.59
C GLU A 61 -5.71 2.64 8.39
N VAL A 62 -6.55 3.08 9.33
CA VAL A 62 -7.20 4.40 9.28
C VAL A 62 -6.16 5.51 9.14
N GLU A 63 -5.08 5.47 9.91
CA GLU A 63 -4.00 6.45 9.91
C GLU A 63 -3.27 6.50 8.57
N GLY A 64 -3.06 5.34 7.93
CA GLY A 64 -2.49 5.25 6.59
C GLY A 64 -3.41 5.89 5.56
N PHE A 65 -4.72 5.61 5.65
CA PHE A 65 -5.70 6.19 4.74
C PHE A 65 -5.86 7.71 4.90
N ILE A 66 -5.78 8.23 6.13
CA ILE A 66 -5.83 9.69 6.38
C ILE A 66 -4.63 10.39 5.74
N ARG A 67 -3.43 9.81 5.79
CA ARG A 67 -2.25 10.38 5.10
C ARG A 67 -2.40 10.33 3.58
N PHE A 68 -2.95 9.23 3.06
CA PHE A 68 -3.31 9.15 1.64
C PHE A 68 -4.29 10.26 1.25
N CYS A 69 -5.29 10.55 2.10
CA CYS A 69 -6.20 11.67 1.87
C CYS A 69 -5.45 13.01 1.90
N GLU A 70 -4.56 13.24 2.86
CA GLU A 70 -3.75 14.46 2.93
C GLU A 70 -3.00 14.70 1.61
N TYR A 71 -2.34 13.65 1.11
CA TYR A 71 -1.67 13.68 -0.19
C TYR A 71 -2.64 14.01 -1.33
N ALA A 72 -3.82 13.39 -1.37
CA ALA A 72 -4.80 13.66 -2.43
C ALA A 72 -5.27 15.13 -2.48
N TYR A 73 -5.37 15.81 -1.33
CA TYR A 73 -5.78 17.21 -1.27
C TYR A 73 -4.64 18.22 -1.47
N ARG A 74 -3.44 17.91 -0.96
CA ARG A 74 -2.33 18.87 -0.88
C ARG A 74 -1.18 18.58 -1.83
N GLY A 75 -1.10 17.35 -2.35
CA GLY A 75 0.05 16.84 -3.09
C GLY A 75 1.24 16.44 -2.19
N ASP A 76 1.07 16.47 -0.87
CA ASP A 76 2.07 16.08 0.13
C ASP A 76 1.37 15.56 1.39
N TYR A 77 2.08 14.80 2.23
CA TYR A 77 1.54 14.24 3.47
C TYR A 77 2.55 14.32 4.61
N THR A 78 2.05 14.40 5.84
CA THR A 78 2.90 14.38 7.02
C THR A 78 3.51 12.98 7.18
N VAL A 79 4.84 12.87 7.18
CA VAL A 79 5.56 11.59 7.39
C VAL A 79 5.61 11.28 8.90
N PRO A 80 5.33 10.04 9.34
CA PRO A 80 5.43 9.70 10.75
C PRO A 80 6.89 9.77 11.20
N MET A 81 7.09 10.01 12.49
CA MET A 81 8.40 9.78 13.08
C MET A 81 8.69 8.29 13.00
N TRP A 82 9.91 7.94 12.59
CA TRP A 82 10.33 6.54 12.56
C TRP A 82 10.35 6.00 13.99
N GLU A 83 9.70 4.86 14.22
CA GLU A 83 9.85 4.09 15.45
C GLU A 83 10.89 3.00 15.21
N GLU A 84 11.91 2.97 16.07
CA GLU A 84 12.89 1.91 16.10
C GLU A 84 12.21 0.69 16.73
N LEU A 85 11.84 -0.30 15.89
CA LEU A 85 11.26 -1.54 16.40
C LEU A 85 12.26 -2.18 17.37
N PRO A 86 11.81 -2.68 18.54
CA PRO A 86 12.69 -3.43 19.42
C PRO A 86 13.28 -4.60 18.62
N PRO A 87 14.55 -4.97 18.86
CA PRO A 87 15.16 -6.07 18.14
C PRO A 87 14.27 -7.31 18.29
N GLU A 88 13.86 -7.87 17.16
CA GLU A 88 13.14 -9.13 17.10
C GLU A 88 13.91 -10.15 17.95
N PRO A 89 13.24 -10.94 18.82
CA PRO A 89 13.93 -11.92 19.64
C PRO A 89 14.69 -12.88 18.73
N ASP A 90 16.02 -12.84 18.84
CA ASP A 90 16.99 -13.63 18.09
C ASP A 90 16.58 -15.11 18.08
N SER A 91 16.04 -15.57 16.94
CA SER A 91 15.98 -16.99 16.65
C SER A 91 17.41 -17.44 16.40
N THR A 92 18.09 -17.88 17.46
CA THR A 92 19.41 -18.48 17.40
C THR A 92 19.41 -19.62 16.38
N PHE A 93 19.91 -19.34 15.17
CA PHE A 93 20.33 -20.38 14.25
C PHE A 93 21.66 -20.92 14.77
N GLU A 94 21.58 -22.02 15.52
CA GLU A 94 22.75 -22.83 15.88
C GLU A 94 23.40 -23.37 14.59
N ASP A 95 24.43 -22.66 14.12
CA ASP A 95 25.33 -23.10 13.06
C ASP A 95 26.07 -24.37 13.47
N LYS A 96 25.50 -25.54 13.14
CA LYS A 96 26.24 -26.81 13.18
C LYS A 96 27.15 -26.91 11.97
N LYS A 97 28.38 -26.41 12.10
CA LYS A 97 29.52 -26.87 11.29
C LYS A 97 29.77 -28.35 11.59
N HIS A 98 29.55 -29.23 10.61
CA HIS A 98 30.27 -30.50 10.55
C HIS A 98 31.07 -30.58 9.26
N ASN A 99 32.38 -30.62 9.45
CA ASN A 99 33.43 -30.80 8.48
C ASN A 99 33.44 -32.25 7.93
N GLU A 100 34.04 -32.40 6.74
CA GLU A 100 34.74 -33.61 6.27
C GLU A 100 33.93 -34.76 5.65
N PHE A 101 33.88 -34.81 4.30
CA PHE A 101 34.14 -36.05 3.56
C PHE A 101 34.66 -35.74 2.14
N ASP A 102 35.96 -35.48 2.13
CA ASP A 102 37.02 -36.02 1.26
C ASP A 102 36.78 -36.29 -0.25
N LEU A 103 37.65 -35.63 -1.02
CA LEU A 103 38.25 -35.94 -2.32
C LEU A 103 37.56 -36.94 -3.29
N ARG A 104 37.19 -36.43 -4.47
CA ARG A 104 37.81 -36.92 -5.72
C ARG A 104 37.78 -35.87 -6.83
N LEU A 105 38.98 -35.36 -7.10
CA LEU A 105 39.41 -34.82 -8.38
C LEU A 105 39.00 -35.75 -9.55
N GLU A 106 38.71 -35.09 -10.67
CA GLU A 106 38.99 -35.52 -12.05
C GLU A 106 38.32 -36.80 -12.56
N THR A 107 37.40 -36.65 -13.52
CA THR A 107 37.64 -36.98 -14.95
C THR A 107 36.31 -37.10 -15.73
N ALA A 108 36.30 -36.44 -16.91
CA ALA A 108 35.34 -36.55 -18.02
C ALA A 108 33.95 -35.91 -17.77
N CYS A 109 33.39 -35.09 -18.65
CA CYS A 109 33.50 -35.05 -20.11
C CYS A 109 32.93 -33.70 -20.57
N CYS A 110 33.63 -32.94 -21.41
CA CYS A 110 33.04 -32.16 -22.52
C CYS A 110 34.13 -31.41 -23.29
N SER A 111 34.53 -32.03 -24.40
CA SER A 111 35.40 -31.50 -25.44
C SER A 111 34.61 -30.56 -26.36
N PHE A 112 35.07 -29.31 -26.51
CA PHE A 112 34.83 -28.39 -27.63
C PHE A 112 35.81 -27.22 -27.39
N ALA A 113 36.79 -26.87 -28.21
CA ALA A 113 37.14 -27.17 -29.60
C ALA A 113 38.67 -27.12 -29.77
#